data_AF-S2EX69-F1
#
_entry.id   AF-S2EX69-F1
#
_cell.length_a   1.000
_cell.length_b   1.000
_cell.length_c   1.000
_cell.angle_alpha   90.00
_cell.angle_beta   90.00
_cell.angle_gamma   90.00
#
_symmetry.space_group_name_H-M   'P 1'
#
loop_
_entity.id
_entity.type
_entity.pdbx_description
1 polymer ?
#
loop_
_entity_poly.entity_id
_entity_poly.type
_entity_poly.pdbx_seq_one_letter_code
_entity_poly.pdbx_strand_id
1 'polypeptide(L)'
;MIQITLPDGSLREYDQPLSVHEIAASIGPGLANAAVAGRVDGLLVDCEFVIRANARVSIVTPQEPDGLEILRRSCSLMLAMAVKQLHSHAQLRTGSALGDGFYCEFAVERPMRTADLPLIEARMQSLAAANHSIRRNRNHSPSCADLSLYRLGDTDYVTSGPHVPTTRVLQAFALDHINGTLQQRIYGTCWSNHHELQHWRLPAHVVVVSMDDRQASYAHAVTEHLRRSGVRALADLRNEKVRHKIRHHSQTVPYLVVVGEQERAGGYVSVRNRNGEDFGRMKVEAVCEWLGQPGIGGG
;
A
#
# COMPACT_ATOMS: atom_id res chain seq x y z
N MET A 1 -15.25 22.16 -26.84
CA MET A 1 -13.81 21.87 -26.84
C MET A 1 -13.32 21.90 -25.40
N ILE A 2 -12.70 20.80 -24.96
CA ILE A 2 -12.11 20.62 -23.63
C ILE A 2 -10.60 20.68 -23.82
N GLN A 3 -9.93 21.56 -23.06
CA GLN A 3 -8.48 21.70 -23.07
C GLN A 3 -7.88 20.99 -21.85
N ILE A 4 -6.98 20.04 -22.12
CA ILE A 4 -6.26 19.28 -21.11
C ILE A 4 -4.81 19.72 -21.08
N THR A 5 -4.36 20.17 -19.91
CA THR A 5 -2.95 20.52 -19.68
C THR A 5 -2.21 19.33 -19.07
N LEU A 6 -1.19 18.84 -19.76
CA LEU A 6 -0.35 17.74 -19.30
C LEU A 6 0.80 18.24 -18.39
N PRO A 7 1.50 17.34 -17.67
CA PRO A 7 2.56 17.73 -16.73
C PRO A 7 3.76 18.45 -17.38
N ASP A 8 4.04 18.14 -18.65
CA ASP A 8 5.07 18.80 -19.46
C ASP A 8 4.67 20.20 -19.95
N GLY A 9 3.45 20.66 -19.61
CA GLY A 9 2.89 21.93 -20.05
C GLY A 9 2.24 21.88 -21.42
N SER A 10 2.29 20.74 -22.12
CA SER A 10 1.61 20.59 -23.40
C SER A 10 0.09 20.63 -23.23
N LEU A 11 -0.59 21.19 -24.23
CA LEU A 11 -2.04 21.28 -24.30
C LEU A 11 -2.56 20.27 -25.31
N ARG A 12 -3.63 19.56 -24.94
CA ARG A 12 -4.40 18.71 -25.84
C ARG A 12 -5.85 19.14 -25.84
N GLU A 13 -6.43 19.17 -27.03
CA GLU A 13 -7.82 19.59 -27.22
C GLU A 13 -8.68 18.41 -27.63
N TYR A 14 -9.87 18.34 -27.07
CA TYR A 14 -10.83 17.29 -27.36
C TYR A 14 -12.24 17.85 -27.54
N ASP A 15 -13.00 17.28 -28.47
CA ASP A 15 -14.33 17.79 -28.82
C ASP A 15 -15.46 17.21 -27.96
N GLN A 16 -15.18 16.17 -27.17
CA GLN A 16 -16.12 15.50 -26.30
C GLN A 16 -15.51 15.21 -24.92
N PRO A 17 -16.31 14.99 -23.87
CA PRO A 17 -15.81 14.49 -22.59
C PRO A 17 -15.08 13.16 -22.74
N LEU A 18 -13.96 13.00 -22.05
CA LEU A 18 -13.19 11.74 -22.01
C LEU A 18 -12.89 11.34 -20.58
N SER A 19 -12.78 10.04 -20.37
CA SER A 19 -12.22 9.46 -19.17
C SER A 19 -10.70 9.66 -19.10
N VAL A 20 -10.16 9.58 -17.89
CA VAL A 20 -8.70 9.52 -17.67
C VAL A 20 -8.06 8.41 -18.51
N HIS A 21 -8.70 7.24 -18.61
CA HIS A 21 -8.19 6.14 -19.42
C HIS A 21 -8.12 6.48 -20.92
N GLU A 22 -9.17 7.11 -21.46
CA GLU A 22 -9.18 7.53 -22.88
C GLU A 22 -8.14 8.61 -23.16
N ILE A 23 -7.92 9.55 -22.22
CA ILE A 23 -6.82 10.51 -22.32
C ILE A 23 -5.47 9.78 -22.34
N ALA A 24 -5.24 8.83 -21.43
CA ALA A 24 -4.02 8.02 -21.41
C ALA A 24 -3.82 7.27 -22.75
N ALA A 25 -4.89 6.70 -23.30
CA ALA A 25 -4.86 5.98 -24.58
C ALA A 25 -4.52 6.90 -25.76
N SER A 26 -5.02 8.14 -25.74
CA SER A 26 -4.68 9.15 -26.75
C SER A 26 -3.21 9.59 -26.69
N ILE A 27 -2.56 9.48 -25.52
CA ILE A 27 -1.14 9.77 -25.35
C ILE A 27 -0.31 8.59 -25.85
N GLY A 28 -0.70 7.36 -25.48
CA GLY A 28 -0.16 6.15 -26.06
C GLY A 28 -0.68 4.88 -25.39
N PRO A 29 -0.72 3.75 -26.12
CA PRO A 29 -1.27 2.49 -25.60
C PRO A 29 -0.48 1.95 -24.40
N GLY A 30 0.83 2.18 -24.34
CA GLY A 30 1.66 1.81 -23.20
C GLY A 30 1.24 2.52 -21.92
N LEU A 31 0.98 3.83 -22.00
CA LEU A 31 0.55 4.63 -20.84
C LEU A 31 -0.85 4.22 -20.37
N ALA A 32 -1.79 3.99 -21.30
CA ALA A 32 -3.13 3.49 -20.96
C ALA A 32 -3.09 2.13 -20.24
N ASN A 33 -2.20 1.23 -20.67
CA ASN A 33 -2.02 -0.06 -20.03
C ASN A 33 -1.37 0.03 -18.64
N ALA A 34 -0.50 1.02 -18.43
CA ALA A 34 0.16 1.27 -17.16
C ALA A 34 -0.68 2.09 -16.18
N ALA A 35 -1.72 2.78 -16.64
CA ALA A 35 -2.53 3.68 -15.82
C ALA A 35 -3.28 2.92 -14.72
N VAL A 36 -3.11 3.36 -13.47
CA VAL A 36 -3.87 2.88 -12.31
C VAL A 36 -4.90 3.88 -11.81
N ALA A 37 -4.68 5.17 -12.09
CA ALA A 37 -5.57 6.27 -11.78
C ALA A 37 -5.22 7.50 -12.62
N GLY A 38 -5.92 8.61 -12.38
CA GLY A 38 -5.53 9.93 -12.85
C GLY A 38 -5.45 10.93 -11.71
N ARG A 39 -4.76 12.04 -11.96
CA ARG A 39 -4.85 13.24 -11.13
C ARG A 39 -5.47 14.35 -11.96
N VAL A 40 -6.61 14.87 -11.53
CA VAL A 40 -7.34 15.95 -12.19
C VAL A 40 -7.36 17.13 -11.25
N ASP A 41 -6.71 18.23 -11.64
CA ASP A 41 -6.56 19.45 -10.83
C ASP A 41 -6.03 19.17 -9.41
N GLY A 42 -5.09 18.22 -9.31
CA GLY A 42 -4.47 17.80 -8.05
C GLY A 42 -5.18 16.65 -7.33
N LEU A 43 -6.44 16.34 -7.67
CA LEU A 43 -7.24 15.31 -7.02
C LEU A 43 -7.07 13.94 -7.69
N LEU A 44 -6.83 12.90 -6.89
CA LEU A 44 -6.77 11.52 -7.37
C LEU A 44 -8.17 10.99 -7.71
N VAL A 45 -8.31 10.43 -8.91
CA VAL A 45 -9.57 9.91 -9.45
C VAL A 45 -9.35 8.57 -10.16
N ASP A 46 -10.40 7.74 -10.24
CA ASP A 46 -10.35 6.46 -10.95
C ASP A 46 -10.11 6.67 -12.47
N CYS A 47 -9.55 5.68 -13.16
CA CYS A 47 -9.33 5.74 -14.61
C CYS A 47 -10.61 6.01 -15.42
N GLU A 48 -11.79 5.65 -14.90
CA GLU A 48 -13.07 5.88 -15.56
C GLU A 48 -13.66 7.28 -15.30
N PHE A 49 -13.00 8.09 -14.47
CA PHE A 49 -13.46 9.44 -14.17
C PHE A 49 -13.50 10.28 -15.44
N VAL A 50 -14.68 10.83 -15.75
CA VAL A 50 -14.94 11.58 -16.99
C VAL A 50 -14.69 13.06 -16.75
N ILE A 51 -13.79 13.63 -17.53
CA ILE A 51 -13.44 15.05 -17.53
C ILE A 51 -14.35 15.76 -18.53
N ARG A 52 -15.11 16.74 -18.04
CA ARG A 52 -16.14 17.47 -18.80
C ARG A 52 -15.79 18.93 -19.07
N ALA A 53 -14.72 19.43 -18.47
CA ALA A 53 -14.26 20.81 -18.56
C ALA A 53 -12.73 20.83 -18.61
N ASN A 54 -12.17 22.00 -18.89
CA ASN A 54 -10.72 22.19 -18.93
C ASN A 54 -10.11 21.79 -17.59
N ALA A 55 -9.00 21.06 -17.62
CA ALA A 55 -8.35 20.56 -16.41
C ALA A 55 -6.85 20.30 -16.64
N ARG A 56 -6.08 20.33 -15.55
CA ARG A 56 -4.73 19.77 -15.53
C ARG A 56 -4.82 18.29 -15.23
N VAL A 57 -4.25 17.45 -16.09
CA VAL A 57 -4.34 15.99 -15.97
C VAL A 57 -2.94 15.38 -15.95
N SER A 58 -2.67 14.54 -14.97
CA SER A 58 -1.55 13.60 -14.99
C SER A 58 -2.06 12.17 -14.89
N ILE A 59 -1.45 11.25 -15.63
CA ILE A 59 -1.74 9.82 -15.51
C ILE A 59 -0.90 9.27 -14.37
N VAL A 60 -1.53 8.55 -13.44
CA VAL A 60 -0.85 7.93 -12.30
C VAL A 60 -0.54 6.49 -12.66
N THR A 61 0.73 6.12 -12.47
CA THR A 61 1.27 4.78 -12.78
C THR A 61 1.80 4.10 -11.51
N PRO A 62 1.93 2.76 -11.50
CA PRO A 62 2.53 2.00 -10.40
C PRO A 62 3.92 2.42 -9.94
N GLN A 63 4.65 3.18 -10.76
CA GLN A 63 5.99 3.66 -10.47
C GLN A 63 6.00 4.88 -9.53
N GLU A 64 4.85 5.50 -9.31
CA GLU A 64 4.69 6.66 -8.43
C GLU A 64 4.21 6.25 -7.02
N PRO A 65 4.53 7.02 -5.97
CA PRO A 65 4.08 6.73 -4.60
C PRO A 65 2.56 6.55 -4.48
N ASP A 66 1.78 7.47 -5.07
CA ASP A 66 0.32 7.38 -5.09
C ASP A 66 -0.16 6.13 -5.84
N GLY A 67 0.54 5.74 -6.91
CA GLY A 67 0.24 4.53 -7.67
C GLY A 67 0.47 3.24 -6.86
N LEU A 68 1.56 3.17 -6.09
CA LEU A 68 1.81 2.06 -5.16
C LEU A 68 0.75 2.00 -4.05
N GLU A 69 0.32 3.14 -3.51
CA GLU A 69 -0.76 3.17 -2.52
C GLU A 69 -2.08 2.64 -3.10
N ILE A 70 -2.42 3.02 -4.34
CA ILE A 70 -3.62 2.54 -5.05
C ILE A 70 -3.54 1.04 -5.31
N LEU A 71 -2.37 0.50 -5.68
CA LEU A 71 -2.14 -0.93 -5.81
C LEU A 71 -2.41 -1.66 -4.49
N ARG A 72 -1.80 -1.19 -3.39
CA ARG A 72 -1.96 -1.78 -2.06
C ARG A 72 -3.41 -1.73 -1.58
N ARG A 73 -4.09 -0.61 -1.76
CA ARG A 73 -5.51 -0.44 -1.43
C ARG A 73 -6.38 -1.44 -2.21
N SER A 74 -6.12 -1.59 -3.50
CA SER A 74 -6.84 -2.55 -4.35
C SER A 74 -6.51 -4.01 -4.01
N CYS A 75 -5.28 -4.30 -3.61
CA CYS A 75 -4.87 -5.62 -3.14
C CYS A 75 -5.59 -6.01 -1.84
N SER A 76 -5.91 -5.04 -0.97
CA SER A 76 -6.76 -5.28 0.20
C SER A 76 -8.17 -5.75 -0.20
N LEU A 77 -8.80 -5.17 -1.23
CA LEU A 77 -10.10 -5.65 -1.71
C LEU A 77 -10.00 -7.07 -2.30
N MET A 78 -8.91 -7.36 -3.01
CA MET A 78 -8.67 -8.70 -3.56
C MET A 78 -8.48 -9.74 -2.44
N LEU A 79 -7.77 -9.39 -1.37
CA LEU A 79 -7.67 -10.21 -0.16
C LEU A 79 -9.04 -10.43 0.49
N ALA A 80 -9.85 -9.38 0.65
CA ALA A 80 -11.19 -9.50 1.19
C ALA A 80 -12.08 -10.45 0.35
N MET A 81 -12.00 -10.36 -0.97
CA MET A 81 -12.70 -11.28 -1.88
C MET A 81 -12.20 -12.72 -1.75
N ALA A 82 -10.89 -12.94 -1.67
CA ALA A 82 -10.30 -14.26 -1.50
C ALA A 82 -10.73 -14.91 -0.18
N VAL A 83 -10.64 -14.16 0.92
CA VAL A 83 -11.07 -14.62 2.25
C VAL A 83 -12.56 -14.93 2.26
N LYS A 84 -13.41 -14.07 1.69
CA LYS A 84 -14.85 -14.32 1.62
C LYS A 84 -15.20 -15.60 0.84
N GLN A 85 -14.43 -15.93 -0.20
CA GLN A 85 -14.64 -17.15 -1.00
C GLN A 85 -14.16 -18.43 -0.30
N LEU A 86 -13.07 -18.36 0.49
CA LEU A 86 -12.52 -19.52 1.21
C LEU A 86 -13.12 -19.69 2.62
N HIS A 87 -13.49 -18.59 3.25
CA HIS A 87 -14.01 -18.49 4.62
C HIS A 87 -15.28 -17.63 4.61
N SER A 88 -16.38 -18.19 4.10
CA SER A 88 -17.66 -17.48 3.93
C SER A 88 -18.25 -16.90 5.22
N HIS A 89 -17.81 -17.37 6.39
CA HIS A 89 -18.23 -16.87 7.70
C HIS A 89 -17.43 -15.63 8.16
N ALA A 90 -16.33 -15.29 7.50
CA ALA A 90 -15.52 -14.13 7.85
C ALA A 90 -16.19 -12.84 7.35
N GLN A 91 -16.43 -11.90 8.26
CA GLN A 91 -17.04 -10.62 7.94
C GLN A 91 -15.96 -9.53 7.86
N LEU A 92 -15.79 -8.94 6.67
CA LEU A 92 -14.89 -7.80 6.49
C LEU A 92 -15.35 -6.62 7.36
N ARG A 93 -14.44 -6.09 8.18
CA ARG A 93 -14.66 -4.89 9.00
C ARG A 93 -14.04 -3.66 8.34
N THR A 94 -12.77 -3.77 7.95
CA THR A 94 -12.04 -2.71 7.25
C THR A 94 -10.92 -3.30 6.41
N GLY A 95 -10.46 -2.56 5.41
CA GLY A 95 -9.27 -2.88 4.62
C GLY A 95 -8.65 -1.60 4.10
N SER A 96 -7.33 -1.51 4.14
CA SER A 96 -6.61 -0.32 3.69
C SER A 96 -5.18 -0.66 3.31
N ALA A 97 -4.57 0.21 2.49
CA ALA A 97 -3.13 0.30 2.41
C ALA A 97 -2.55 0.68 3.78
N LEU A 98 -1.36 0.16 4.08
CA LEU A 98 -0.61 0.42 5.30
C LEU A 98 0.89 0.32 5.01
N GLY A 99 1.56 1.46 4.99
CA GLY A 99 2.97 1.56 4.64
C GLY A 99 3.28 0.82 3.34
N ASP A 100 4.15 -0.20 3.43
CA ASP A 100 4.62 -1.01 2.29
C ASP A 100 3.66 -2.08 1.81
N GLY A 101 2.47 -2.11 2.38
CA GLY A 101 1.53 -3.16 2.13
C GLY A 101 0.12 -2.75 2.41
N PHE A 102 -0.65 -3.70 2.87
CA PHE A 102 -2.07 -3.57 3.13
C PHE A 102 -2.47 -4.55 4.22
N TYR A 103 -3.65 -4.31 4.78
CA TYR A 103 -4.28 -5.28 5.66
C TYR A 103 -5.79 -5.30 5.44
N CYS A 104 -6.39 -6.41 5.85
CA CYS A 104 -7.83 -6.53 6.05
C CYS A 104 -8.11 -7.03 7.46
N GLU A 105 -9.07 -6.41 8.12
CA GLU A 105 -9.60 -6.85 9.41
C GLU A 105 -10.93 -7.58 9.20
N PHE A 106 -11.05 -8.76 9.80
CA PHE A 106 -12.21 -9.62 9.74
C PHE A 106 -12.72 -9.93 11.14
N ALA A 107 -14.04 -9.90 11.31
CA ALA A 107 -14.68 -10.58 12.43
C ALA A 107 -14.95 -12.03 12.03
N VAL A 108 -14.52 -12.98 12.86
CA VAL A 108 -14.61 -14.41 12.60
C VAL A 108 -15.11 -15.15 13.83
N GLU A 109 -15.93 -16.18 13.60
CA GLU A 109 -16.30 -17.14 14.65
C GLU A 109 -15.24 -18.24 14.79
N ARG A 110 -14.63 -18.65 13.68
CA ARG A 110 -13.57 -19.65 13.61
C ARG A 110 -12.28 -18.98 13.14
N PRO A 111 -11.26 -18.85 14.01
CA PRO A 111 -10.01 -18.18 13.64
C PRO A 111 -9.29 -18.89 12.50
N MET A 112 -8.89 -18.12 11.49
CA MET A 112 -7.93 -18.51 10.46
C MET A 112 -6.54 -18.65 11.10
N ARG A 113 -5.74 -19.57 10.58
CA ARG A 113 -4.39 -19.88 11.04
C ARG A 113 -3.36 -19.41 10.02
N THR A 114 -2.13 -19.20 10.47
CA THR A 114 -1.00 -18.90 9.57
C THR A 114 -0.84 -19.94 8.45
N ALA A 115 -1.21 -21.20 8.70
CA ALA A 115 -1.20 -22.27 7.70
C ALA A 115 -2.23 -22.08 6.56
N ASP A 116 -3.22 -21.19 6.73
CA ASP A 116 -4.21 -20.87 5.69
C ASP A 116 -3.69 -19.81 4.71
N LEU A 117 -2.63 -19.05 5.08
CA LEU A 117 -2.08 -17.98 4.24
C LEU A 117 -1.68 -18.43 2.84
N PRO A 118 -0.98 -19.57 2.64
CA PRO A 118 -0.64 -20.02 1.29
C PRO A 118 -1.87 -20.31 0.42
N LEU A 119 -2.97 -20.80 1.00
CA LEU A 119 -4.22 -21.05 0.28
C LEU A 119 -4.92 -19.74 -0.10
N ILE A 120 -4.95 -18.76 0.82
CA ILE A 120 -5.50 -17.44 0.57
C ILE A 120 -4.69 -16.72 -0.51
N GLU A 121 -3.36 -16.75 -0.43
CA GLU A 121 -2.47 -16.15 -1.43
C GLU A 121 -2.64 -16.79 -2.82
N ALA A 122 -2.70 -18.13 -2.90
CA ALA A 122 -2.96 -18.83 -4.15
C ALA A 122 -4.33 -18.45 -4.75
N ARG A 123 -5.34 -18.24 -3.90
CA ARG A 123 -6.64 -17.75 -4.36
C ARG A 123 -6.55 -16.32 -4.88
N MET A 124 -5.84 -15.43 -4.19
CA MET A 124 -5.58 -14.07 -4.68
C MET A 124 -4.86 -14.09 -6.04
N GLN A 125 -3.89 -14.99 -6.26
CA GLN A 125 -3.19 -15.13 -7.54
C GLN A 125 -4.15 -15.54 -8.66
N SER A 126 -5.08 -16.45 -8.36
CA SER A 126 -6.14 -16.84 -9.30
C SER A 126 -7.07 -15.67 -9.66
N LEU A 127 -7.42 -14.84 -8.67
CA LEU A 127 -8.26 -13.65 -8.86
C LEU A 127 -7.55 -12.55 -9.65
N ALA A 128 -6.25 -12.39 -9.47
CA ALA A 128 -5.43 -11.51 -10.30
C ALA A 128 -5.41 -11.97 -11.77
N ALA A 129 -5.20 -13.27 -12.00
CA ALA A 129 -5.19 -13.86 -13.34
C ALA A 129 -6.56 -13.77 -14.04
N ALA A 130 -7.67 -13.85 -13.29
CA ALA A 130 -9.02 -13.75 -13.81
C ALA A 130 -9.43 -12.34 -14.31
N ASN A 131 -8.61 -11.30 -14.05
CA ASN A 131 -8.81 -9.95 -14.59
C ASN A 131 -10.19 -9.34 -14.30
N HIS A 132 -10.67 -9.46 -13.06
CA HIS A 132 -11.93 -8.86 -12.64
C HIS A 132 -11.83 -7.32 -12.69
N SER A 133 -12.87 -6.66 -13.18
CA SER A 133 -12.98 -5.20 -13.13
C SER A 133 -13.25 -4.73 -11.70
N ILE A 134 -12.61 -3.64 -11.30
CA ILE A 134 -12.98 -2.86 -10.11
C ILE A 134 -13.64 -1.57 -10.57
N ARG A 135 -14.86 -1.30 -10.10
CA ARG A 135 -15.70 -0.20 -10.62
C ARG A 135 -16.34 0.58 -9.50
N ARG A 136 -16.21 1.91 -9.53
CA ARG A 136 -16.93 2.78 -8.59
C ARG A 136 -18.41 2.83 -8.97
N ASN A 137 -19.29 2.48 -8.05
CA ASN A 137 -20.72 2.67 -8.22
C ASN A 137 -21.09 4.14 -7.95
N ARG A 138 -21.44 4.86 -9.01
CA ARG A 138 -21.74 6.30 -8.97
C ARG A 138 -23.13 6.64 -8.42
N ASN A 139 -24.00 5.64 -8.28
CA ASN A 139 -25.38 5.85 -7.81
C ASN A 139 -25.49 5.81 -6.28
N HIS A 140 -24.38 5.62 -5.57
CA HIS A 140 -24.34 5.60 -4.12
C HIS A 140 -23.86 6.94 -3.58
N SER A 141 -24.74 7.69 -2.92
CA SER A 141 -24.32 8.84 -2.10
C SER A 141 -23.48 8.34 -0.92
N PRO A 142 -22.24 8.83 -0.75
CA PRO A 142 -21.42 8.44 0.39
C PRO A 142 -22.12 8.71 1.72
N SER A 143 -22.02 7.79 2.67
CA SER A 143 -22.37 8.08 4.07
C SER A 143 -21.28 8.92 4.77
N CYS A 144 -20.10 9.01 4.17
CA CYS A 144 -18.91 9.71 4.66
C CYS A 144 -18.14 10.29 3.47
N ALA A 145 -17.57 11.50 3.62
CA ALA A 145 -16.99 12.28 2.52
C ALA A 145 -15.92 11.53 1.69
N ASP A 146 -15.22 10.56 2.29
CA ASP A 146 -14.07 9.89 1.67
C ASP A 146 -14.34 8.43 1.25
N LEU A 147 -15.55 7.91 1.47
CA LEU A 147 -15.91 6.53 1.14
C LEU A 147 -16.78 6.46 -0.11
N SER A 148 -16.55 5.47 -0.95
CA SER A 148 -17.36 5.17 -2.12
C SER A 148 -17.69 3.68 -2.16
N LEU A 149 -18.77 3.33 -2.85
CA LEU A 149 -19.12 1.94 -3.10
C LEU A 149 -18.38 1.45 -4.34
N TYR A 150 -17.56 0.42 -4.22
CA TYR A 150 -16.83 -0.20 -5.31
C TYR A 150 -17.29 -1.64 -5.53
N ARG A 151 -17.53 -2.02 -6.78
CA ARG A 151 -17.84 -3.38 -7.18
C ARG A 151 -16.58 -4.10 -7.66
N LEU A 152 -16.31 -5.27 -7.09
CA LEU A 152 -15.28 -6.20 -7.53
C LEU A 152 -15.90 -7.60 -7.66
N GLY A 153 -15.99 -8.10 -8.89
CA GLY A 153 -16.82 -9.27 -9.21
C GLY A 153 -18.29 -8.98 -8.88
N ASP A 154 -18.91 -9.88 -8.11
CA ASP A 154 -20.31 -9.76 -7.70
C ASP A 154 -20.48 -9.17 -6.28
N THR A 155 -19.41 -8.66 -5.67
CA THR A 155 -19.45 -8.08 -4.32
C THR A 155 -19.17 -6.58 -4.36
N ASP A 156 -19.99 -5.83 -3.61
CA ASP A 156 -19.79 -4.41 -3.36
C ASP A 156 -19.03 -4.20 -2.04
N TYR A 157 -18.09 -3.27 -2.05
CA TYR A 157 -17.23 -2.90 -0.94
C TYR A 157 -17.31 -1.39 -0.69
N VAL A 158 -17.53 -0.98 0.56
CA VAL A 158 -17.43 0.43 0.94
C VAL A 158 -15.99 0.72 1.33
N THR A 159 -15.32 1.57 0.57
CA THR A 159 -13.88 1.84 0.73
C THR A 159 -13.50 3.20 0.13
N SER A 160 -12.32 3.70 0.48
CA SER A 160 -11.77 4.90 -0.15
C SER A 160 -11.26 4.60 -1.56
N GLY A 161 -11.43 5.57 -2.45
CA GLY A 161 -10.87 5.52 -3.80
C GLY A 161 -9.56 6.29 -3.93
N PRO A 162 -8.91 6.25 -5.10
CA PRO A 162 -9.26 5.42 -6.26
C PRO A 162 -8.74 3.98 -6.15
N HIS A 163 -9.19 3.12 -7.06
CA HIS A 163 -8.71 1.74 -7.22
C HIS A 163 -8.15 1.48 -8.62
N VAL A 164 -7.31 0.45 -8.75
CA VAL A 164 -6.84 -0.02 -10.05
C VAL A 164 -8.04 -0.46 -10.91
N PRO A 165 -7.97 -0.31 -12.25
CA PRO A 165 -9.11 -0.63 -13.11
C PRO A 165 -9.44 -2.13 -13.14
N THR A 166 -8.46 -3.01 -12.92
CA THR A 166 -8.65 -4.48 -12.96
C THR A 166 -7.69 -5.20 -12.03
N THR A 167 -8.06 -6.41 -11.59
CA THR A 167 -7.19 -7.26 -10.75
C THR A 167 -5.93 -7.74 -11.47
N ARG A 168 -5.89 -7.71 -12.80
CA ARG A 168 -4.70 -8.11 -13.59
C ARG A 168 -3.48 -7.24 -13.32
N VAL A 169 -3.67 -6.02 -12.83
CA VAL A 169 -2.55 -5.13 -12.44
C VAL A 169 -1.88 -5.61 -11.14
N LEU A 170 -2.60 -6.36 -10.30
CA LEU A 170 -2.14 -6.82 -8.99
C LEU A 170 -1.36 -8.13 -9.11
N GLN A 171 -0.14 -8.09 -9.64
CA GLN A 171 0.65 -9.32 -9.90
C GLN A 171 1.72 -9.61 -8.85
N ALA A 172 2.25 -8.59 -8.19
CA ALA A 172 3.39 -8.74 -7.29
C ALA A 172 2.98 -8.45 -5.85
N PHE A 173 2.41 -9.45 -5.17
CA PHE A 173 2.01 -9.35 -3.77
C PHE A 173 2.42 -10.59 -2.98
N ALA A 174 2.40 -10.46 -1.65
CA ALA A 174 2.63 -11.56 -0.72
C ALA A 174 1.83 -11.33 0.57
N LEU A 175 1.32 -12.39 1.18
CA LEU A 175 0.79 -12.36 2.54
C LEU A 175 1.93 -12.62 3.52
N ASP A 176 1.87 -11.95 4.67
CA ASP A 176 2.91 -11.98 5.67
C ASP A 176 2.47 -12.78 6.90
N HIS A 177 1.46 -12.28 7.61
CA HIS A 177 1.00 -12.91 8.85
C HIS A 177 -0.48 -12.60 9.15
N ILE A 178 -1.02 -13.36 10.10
CA ILE A 178 -2.34 -13.15 10.69
C ILE A 178 -2.15 -12.82 12.18
N ASN A 179 -2.86 -11.82 12.68
CA ASN A 179 -2.93 -11.48 14.10
C ASN A 179 -4.40 -11.48 14.55
N GLY A 180 -4.63 -11.71 15.84
CA GLY A 180 -5.94 -11.68 16.48
C GLY A 180 -6.61 -13.05 16.56
N THR A 181 -7.69 -13.11 17.33
CA THR A 181 -8.48 -14.32 17.56
C THR A 181 -9.86 -14.22 16.90
N LEU A 182 -10.76 -13.42 17.48
CA LEU A 182 -12.11 -13.18 16.94
C LEU A 182 -12.17 -11.98 15.99
N GLN A 183 -11.29 -11.00 16.20
CA GLN A 183 -11.01 -9.93 15.25
C GLN A 183 -9.63 -10.16 14.70
N GLN A 184 -9.55 -10.67 13.47
CA GLN A 184 -8.30 -11.05 12.84
C GLN A 184 -7.88 -10.05 11.78
N ARG A 185 -6.63 -9.63 11.84
CA ARG A 185 -5.99 -8.84 10.78
C ARG A 185 -5.07 -9.72 9.97
N ILE A 186 -5.28 -9.76 8.67
CA ILE A 186 -4.37 -10.38 7.72
C ILE A 186 -3.59 -9.27 7.03
N TYR A 187 -2.26 -9.38 7.06
CA TYR A 187 -1.33 -8.41 6.49
C TYR A 187 -0.66 -8.98 5.23
N GLY A 188 -0.38 -8.11 4.28
CA GLY A 188 0.37 -8.43 3.08
C GLY A 188 1.06 -7.22 2.48
N THR A 189 1.88 -7.43 1.45
CA THR A 189 2.58 -6.39 0.68
C THR A 189 2.21 -6.47 -0.79
N CYS A 190 2.27 -5.33 -1.49
CA CYS A 190 2.02 -5.25 -2.94
C CYS A 190 2.98 -4.23 -3.57
N TRP A 191 3.56 -4.59 -4.71
CA TRP A 191 4.57 -3.85 -5.45
C TRP A 191 4.19 -3.69 -6.91
N SER A 192 4.88 -2.79 -7.62
CA SER A 192 4.59 -2.54 -9.03
C SER A 192 4.99 -3.72 -9.92
N ASN A 193 5.97 -4.52 -9.49
CA ASN A 193 6.51 -5.65 -10.24
C ASN A 193 7.17 -6.70 -9.33
N HIS A 194 7.42 -7.89 -9.88
CA HIS A 194 8.01 -9.02 -9.15
C HIS A 194 9.45 -8.76 -8.70
N HIS A 195 10.22 -7.94 -9.42
CA HIS A 195 11.59 -7.62 -9.05
C HIS A 195 11.62 -6.77 -7.77
N GLU A 196 10.76 -5.76 -7.65
CA GLU A 196 10.57 -4.98 -6.42
C GLU A 196 10.12 -5.86 -5.25
N LEU A 197 9.17 -6.77 -5.48
CA LEU A 197 8.76 -7.71 -4.44
C LEU A 197 9.92 -8.62 -3.99
N GLN A 198 10.73 -9.13 -4.92
CA GLN A 198 11.90 -9.93 -4.60
C GLN A 198 12.95 -9.13 -3.83
N HIS A 199 13.19 -7.88 -4.23
CA HIS A 199 14.08 -6.97 -3.52
C HIS A 199 13.58 -6.69 -2.10
N TRP A 200 12.28 -6.46 -1.93
CA TRP A 200 11.66 -6.28 -0.62
C TRP A 200 11.77 -7.51 0.28
N ARG A 201 11.74 -8.72 -0.31
CA ARG A 201 11.93 -10.00 0.41
C ARG A 201 13.38 -10.25 0.82
N LEU A 202 14.35 -9.49 0.32
CA LEU A 202 15.74 -9.61 0.79
C LEU A 202 15.78 -9.29 2.29
N PRO A 203 16.66 -9.95 3.07
CA PRO A 203 16.79 -9.68 4.49
C PRO A 203 16.99 -8.19 4.74
N ALA A 204 16.09 -7.60 5.53
CA ALA A 204 16.22 -6.22 5.91
C ALA A 204 17.42 -6.05 6.82
N HIS A 205 18.10 -4.93 6.64
CA HIS A 205 19.17 -4.52 7.54
C HIS A 205 18.63 -3.80 8.77
N VAL A 206 17.47 -3.15 8.60
CA VAL A 206 16.82 -2.33 9.63
C VAL A 206 15.32 -2.60 9.62
N VAL A 207 14.73 -2.76 10.80
CA VAL A 207 13.26 -2.73 10.95
C VAL A 207 12.84 -1.52 11.77
N VAL A 208 12.00 -0.67 11.19
CA VAL A 208 11.34 0.46 11.84
C VAL A 208 10.07 -0.03 12.50
N VAL A 209 9.97 0.10 13.82
CA VAL A 209 8.90 -0.43 14.64
C VAL A 209 8.07 0.72 15.19
N SER A 210 6.78 0.78 14.85
CA SER A 210 5.85 1.70 15.50
C SER A 210 5.39 1.17 16.85
N MET A 211 5.20 2.06 17.82
CA MET A 211 4.64 1.70 19.13
C MET A 211 3.13 1.46 19.08
N ASP A 212 2.40 2.25 18.30
CA ASP A 212 0.97 2.12 18.05
C ASP A 212 0.57 2.64 16.65
N ASP A 213 -0.73 2.50 16.31
CA ASP A 213 -1.28 2.87 14.99
C ASP A 213 -1.15 4.38 14.68
N ARG A 214 -1.11 5.26 15.69
CA ARG A 214 -0.99 6.72 15.50
C ARG A 214 0.39 7.13 14.98
N GLN A 215 1.42 6.31 15.23
CA GLN A 215 2.76 6.55 14.68
C GLN A 215 3.03 5.84 13.37
N ALA A 216 2.04 5.09 12.81
CA ALA A 216 2.26 4.29 11.62
C ALA A 216 2.73 5.13 10.42
N SER A 217 2.11 6.30 10.19
CA SER A 217 2.49 7.20 9.09
C SER A 217 3.92 7.73 9.25
N TYR A 218 4.35 8.03 10.47
CA TYR A 218 5.71 8.52 10.72
C TYR A 218 6.75 7.40 10.61
N ALA A 219 6.46 6.22 11.15
CA ALA A 219 7.30 5.04 10.97
C ALA A 219 7.47 4.66 9.49
N HIS A 220 6.40 4.76 8.70
CA HIS A 220 6.48 4.58 7.25
C HIS A 220 7.35 5.65 6.59
N ALA A 221 7.16 6.93 6.92
CA ALA A 221 7.99 8.02 6.39
C ALA A 221 9.49 7.83 6.71
N VAL A 222 9.83 7.41 7.92
CA VAL A 222 11.21 7.07 8.33
C VAL A 222 11.76 5.91 7.48
N THR A 223 10.95 4.88 7.26
CA THR A 223 11.34 3.71 6.44
C THR A 223 11.65 4.14 5.01
N GLU A 224 10.84 5.02 4.44
CA GLU A 224 11.06 5.57 3.09
C GLU A 224 12.33 6.43 3.01
N HIS A 225 12.65 7.19 4.06
CA HIS A 225 13.92 7.94 4.11
C HIS A 225 15.13 7.00 4.11
N LEU A 226 15.10 5.94 4.93
CA LEU A 226 16.15 4.93 4.97
C LEU A 226 16.36 4.25 3.62
N ARG A 227 15.27 3.90 2.92
CA ARG A 227 15.37 3.29 1.60
C ARG A 227 15.95 4.22 0.55
N ARG A 228 15.54 5.49 0.56
CA ARG A 228 16.09 6.52 -0.34
C ARG A 228 17.58 6.76 -0.10
N SER A 229 18.07 6.52 1.12
CA SER A 229 19.50 6.55 1.43
C SER A 229 20.23 5.23 1.15
N GLY A 230 19.57 4.26 0.50
CA GLY A 230 20.17 2.97 0.13
C GLY A 230 20.14 1.91 1.22
N VAL A 231 19.51 2.16 2.37
CA VAL A 231 19.42 1.19 3.48
C VAL A 231 18.24 0.25 3.24
N ARG A 232 18.48 -1.06 3.35
CA ARG A 232 17.42 -2.09 3.31
C ARG A 232 16.59 -2.02 4.58
N ALA A 233 15.52 -1.22 4.56
CA ALA A 233 14.63 -1.01 5.69
C ALA A 233 13.23 -1.62 5.45
N LEU A 234 12.60 -2.10 6.53
CA LEU A 234 11.21 -2.53 6.58
C LEU A 234 10.46 -1.81 7.71
N ALA A 235 9.16 -1.58 7.54
CA ALA A 235 8.30 -1.07 8.60
C ALA A 235 7.48 -2.20 9.23
N ASP A 236 7.52 -2.32 10.56
CA ASP A 236 6.57 -3.12 11.33
C ASP A 236 5.51 -2.21 11.96
N LEU A 237 4.42 -2.08 11.21
CA LEU A 237 3.26 -1.25 11.55
C LEU A 237 2.13 -2.05 12.21
N ARG A 238 2.39 -3.28 12.65
CA ARG A 238 1.36 -4.15 13.28
C ARG A 238 0.81 -3.50 14.54
N ASN A 239 -0.46 -3.68 14.87
CA ASN A 239 -0.98 -3.20 16.15
C ASN A 239 -0.70 -4.25 17.25
N GLU A 240 0.56 -4.31 17.69
CA GLU A 240 1.07 -5.27 18.67
C GLU A 240 1.97 -4.58 19.70
N LYS A 241 2.14 -5.21 20.86
CA LYS A 241 3.08 -4.74 21.89
C LYS A 241 4.48 -4.59 21.28
N VAL A 242 5.05 -3.39 21.36
CA VAL A 242 6.38 -3.07 20.81
C VAL A 242 7.48 -4.06 21.24
N ARG A 243 7.42 -4.56 22.49
CA ARG A 243 8.36 -5.58 23.00
C ARG A 243 8.32 -6.90 22.20
N HIS A 244 7.13 -7.31 21.75
CA HIS A 244 6.96 -8.50 20.92
C HIS A 244 7.61 -8.30 19.56
N LYS A 245 7.32 -7.17 18.89
CA LYS A 245 7.93 -6.79 17.62
C LYS A 245 9.46 -6.73 17.70
N ILE A 246 10.00 -6.08 18.74
CA ILE A 246 11.44 -5.99 18.96
C ILE A 246 12.06 -7.38 19.10
N ARG A 247 11.49 -8.24 19.95
CA ARG A 247 12.01 -9.60 20.18
C ARG A 247 11.97 -10.45 18.92
N HIS A 248 10.93 -10.31 18.10
CA HIS A 248 10.80 -11.00 16.83
C HIS A 248 11.92 -10.57 15.86
N HIS A 249 12.07 -9.26 15.65
CA HIS A 249 13.00 -8.73 14.65
C HIS A 249 14.46 -8.73 15.08
N SER A 250 14.76 -8.70 16.38
CA SER A 250 16.14 -8.84 16.86
C SER A 250 16.79 -10.17 16.47
N GLN A 251 16.00 -11.17 16.07
CA GLN A 251 16.51 -12.45 15.58
C GLN A 251 16.85 -12.42 14.09
N THR A 252 16.30 -11.45 13.34
CA THR A 252 16.34 -11.45 11.87
C THR A 252 17.11 -10.28 11.29
N VAL A 253 17.20 -9.14 11.99
CA VAL A 253 17.85 -7.93 11.49
C VAL A 253 18.93 -7.40 12.44
N PRO A 254 20.03 -6.81 11.93
CA PRO A 254 21.07 -6.21 12.76
C PRO A 254 20.59 -5.04 13.63
N TYR A 255 19.70 -4.19 13.10
CA TYR A 255 19.25 -2.97 13.77
C TYR A 255 17.73 -2.83 13.78
N LEU A 256 17.23 -2.21 14.85
CA LEU A 256 15.84 -1.80 14.96
C LEU A 256 15.78 -0.29 15.25
N VAL A 257 14.80 0.36 14.64
CA VAL A 257 14.49 1.78 14.80
C VAL A 257 13.12 1.86 15.44
N VAL A 258 13.02 2.32 16.67
CA VAL A 258 11.76 2.40 17.42
C VAL A 258 11.19 3.82 17.31
N VAL A 259 9.91 3.88 16.97
CA VAL A 259 9.18 5.13 16.77
C VAL A 259 8.00 5.19 17.73
N GLY A 260 8.11 6.05 18.74
CA GLY A 260 7.05 6.42 19.67
C GLY A 260 6.51 7.83 19.43
N GLU A 261 5.64 8.28 20.32
CA GLU A 261 5.02 9.60 20.21
C GLU A 261 6.04 10.74 20.37
N GLN A 262 7.04 10.57 21.24
CA GLN A 262 8.07 11.59 21.44
C GLN A 262 8.99 11.69 20.22
N GLU A 263 9.36 10.55 19.63
CA GLU A 263 10.10 10.43 18.37
C GLU A 263 9.37 11.14 17.23
N ARG A 264 8.07 10.86 17.08
CA ARG A 264 7.19 11.51 16.09
C ARG A 264 7.13 13.03 16.28
N ALA A 265 6.93 13.49 17.51
CA ALA A 265 6.79 14.92 17.80
C ALA A 265 8.11 15.70 17.59
N GLY A 266 9.26 15.05 17.82
CA GLY A 266 10.57 15.69 17.71
C GLY A 266 11.34 15.43 16.43
N GLY A 267 10.80 14.64 15.49
CA GLY A 267 11.48 14.33 14.22
C GLY A 267 12.75 13.49 14.41
N TYR A 268 12.78 12.61 15.39
CA TYR A 268 13.90 11.70 15.67
C TYR A 268 13.41 10.26 15.82
N VAL A 269 14.36 9.34 15.95
CA VAL A 269 14.09 7.92 16.16
C VAL A 269 15.01 7.36 17.24
N SER A 270 14.59 6.27 17.89
CA SER A 270 15.42 5.55 18.86
C SER A 270 16.04 4.31 18.23
N VAL A 271 17.37 4.20 18.22
CA VAL A 271 18.08 3.16 17.47
C VAL A 271 18.68 2.12 18.41
N ARG A 272 18.55 0.84 18.06
CA ARG A 272 19.13 -0.28 18.82
C ARG A 272 19.64 -1.38 17.91
N ASN A 273 20.61 -2.17 18.36
CA ASN A 273 21.00 -3.39 17.67
C ASN A 273 20.22 -4.61 18.17
N ARG A 274 20.38 -5.74 17.47
CA ARG A 274 19.83 -7.04 17.85
C ARG A 274 20.25 -7.55 19.23
N ASN A 275 21.38 -7.11 19.76
CA ASN A 275 21.87 -7.51 21.07
C ASN A 275 21.23 -6.70 22.21
N GLY A 276 20.38 -5.71 21.88
CA GLY A 276 19.71 -4.84 22.84
C GLY A 276 20.55 -3.63 23.25
N GLU A 277 21.69 -3.40 22.62
CA GLU A 277 22.45 -2.15 22.80
C GLU A 277 21.65 -0.98 22.24
N ASP A 278 21.49 0.06 23.04
CA ASP A 278 20.76 1.28 22.69
C ASP A 278 21.75 2.35 22.24
N PHE A 279 21.62 2.79 20.99
CA PHE A 279 22.42 3.88 20.41
C PHE A 279 21.77 5.25 20.65
N GLY A 280 20.64 5.29 21.36
CA GLY A 280 19.95 6.49 21.76
C GLY A 280 19.09 7.10 20.65
N ARG A 281 18.76 8.37 20.85
CA ARG A 281 17.91 9.16 19.95
C ARG A 281 18.76 9.86 18.91
N MET A 282 18.37 9.70 17.65
CA MET A 282 19.06 10.29 16.50
C MET A 282 18.02 10.94 15.58
N LYS A 283 18.38 12.06 14.96
CA LYS A 283 17.55 12.64 13.88
C LYS A 283 17.46 11.65 12.72
N VAL A 284 16.34 11.67 11.99
CA VAL A 284 16.09 10.74 10.88
C VAL A 284 17.23 10.78 9.86
N GLU A 285 17.70 11.97 9.51
CA GLU A 285 18.80 12.18 8.56
C GLU A 285 20.11 11.56 9.07
N ALA A 286 20.43 11.79 10.33
CA ALA A 286 21.65 11.25 10.95
C ALA A 286 21.64 9.71 11.00
N VAL A 287 20.48 9.10 11.21
CA VAL A 287 20.34 7.63 11.15
C VAL A 287 20.50 7.10 9.73
N CYS A 288 19.95 7.80 8.74
CA CYS A 288 20.10 7.41 7.33
C CYS A 288 21.56 7.44 6.90
N GLU A 289 22.30 8.48 7.28
CA GLU A 289 23.74 8.57 7.03
C GLU A 289 24.51 7.47 7.75
N TRP A 290 24.24 7.26 9.04
CA TRP A 290 24.95 6.26 9.86
C TRP A 290 24.74 4.83 9.35
N LEU A 291 23.49 4.45 9.08
CA LEU A 291 23.16 3.12 8.54
C LEU A 291 23.55 2.98 7.06
N GLY A 292 23.76 4.07 6.33
CA GLY A 292 24.23 4.04 4.95
C GLY A 292 25.75 3.79 4.82
N GLN A 293 26.51 3.84 5.90
CA GLN A 293 27.96 3.66 5.84
C GLN A 293 28.37 2.21 5.50
N PRO A 294 29.36 2.02 4.62
CA PRO A 294 29.89 0.69 4.31
C PRO A 294 30.45 0.04 5.57
N GLY A 295 30.00 -1.18 5.87
CA GLY A 295 30.34 -1.92 7.09
C GLY A 295 29.29 -1.85 8.20
N ILE A 296 28.44 -0.81 8.20
CA ILE A 296 27.29 -0.71 9.11
C ILE A 296 26.01 -1.12 8.39
N GLY A 297 25.81 -0.78 7.11
CA GLY A 297 24.53 -0.91 6.36
C GLY A 297 24.26 -2.20 5.57
N GLY A 298 25.19 -3.15 5.55
CA GLY A 298 25.06 -4.41 4.81
C GLY A 298 25.07 -4.24 3.28
N GLY A 299 26.25 -4.45 2.68
CA GLY A 299 26.42 -4.51 1.21
C GLY A 299 25.60 -5.60 0.53
#